data_AF-A0A1H6XPM0-F1
#
_entry.id   AF-A0A1H6XPM0-F1
#
_cell.length_a   1.000
_cell.length_b   1.000
_cell.length_c   1.000
_cell.angle_alpha   90.00
_cell.angle_beta   90.00
_cell.angle_gamma   90.00
#
_symmetry.space_group_name_H-M   'P 1'
#
loop_
_entity.id
_entity.type
_entity.pdbx_description
1 polymer ?
#
loop_
_entity_poly.entity_id
_entity_poly.type
_entity_poly.pdbx_seq_one_letter_code
_entity_poly.pdbx_strand_id
1 'polypeptide(L)'
;MKKIAFLCWCVCISLSVIAQDQVSGYVFEDSNQNGKKERREKGIPAVAVTNGVQVVLTDEDGKYQLPIAEDEIIFVIKPSGYAVPTGANGLPAFYYNHKPEGSPDLKYGGVAPTGKLPKSIDFALYPSEEPEEFTAMVFGDPQPYTQKELEAFARGVVSEAKNESGIRFGISLGDLSGDDLDLHPGYVEILKQTAWPWYNVMGNHDMNYDATIDAHADESFEKTFGPSSYAFNYGDAHFIVLEDILYPDPRDGQGYWGGFRQDQLDFVENNLKHVDKDRLVVLSFHIPLLHQNENAFRDSDRKRLFDLLKDYPNRLAMSAHTHLQRHNFYTAEDGWEGKGRFHEYNAGTTSGDWYSGKLNEQGIPISTMRDGTPKGYALLHVSGNSYTIDYKVVGEPRDYQIRIFNPKVVANNRGSSSGIFANFFIGDKDDLVEYKIDNGDWRPMTWIEAPDPSFLVDVMEWDLMESLEAGRRPSNPVNSTHLWRGAVPTNLPVGTHTITVRARDMFGRTHTASSIYRIAEPVTF
;
A
#
# COMPACT_ATOMS: atom_id res chain seq x y z
N MET A 1 -51.20 64.61 -14.88
CA MET A 1 -50.89 63.24 -14.41
C MET A 1 -50.28 62.45 -15.56
N LYS A 2 -49.08 61.92 -15.31
CA LYS A 2 -48.38 60.77 -15.92
C LYS A 2 -48.18 60.68 -17.45
N LYS A 3 -46.90 60.88 -17.81
CA LYS A 3 -46.18 60.39 -19.00
C LYS A 3 -46.10 58.86 -18.97
N ILE A 4 -46.16 58.20 -20.14
CA ILE A 4 -45.56 56.88 -20.35
C ILE A 4 -44.87 56.89 -21.71
N ALA A 5 -43.53 56.92 -21.69
CA ALA A 5 -42.67 56.61 -22.82
C ALA A 5 -42.03 55.25 -22.50
N PHE A 6 -42.20 54.28 -23.39
CA PHE A 6 -41.65 52.94 -23.26
C PHE A 6 -40.23 52.94 -23.84
N LEU A 7 -39.23 52.71 -22.99
CA LEU A 7 -37.83 52.57 -23.37
C LEU A 7 -37.51 51.07 -23.36
N CYS A 8 -37.34 50.46 -24.53
CA CYS A 8 -36.80 49.10 -24.66
C CYS A 8 -35.29 49.13 -24.43
N TRP A 9 -34.84 48.54 -23.32
CA TRP A 9 -33.44 48.26 -23.05
C TRP A 9 -33.11 46.84 -23.54
N CYS A 10 -32.32 46.73 -24.60
CA CYS A 10 -31.69 45.47 -24.99
C CYS A 10 -30.49 45.24 -24.07
N VAL A 11 -30.64 44.32 -23.11
CA VAL A 11 -29.52 43.79 -22.33
C VAL A 11 -28.85 42.70 -23.17
N CYS A 12 -27.71 43.02 -23.77
CA CYS A 12 -26.81 42.02 -24.34
C CYS A 12 -26.07 41.33 -23.18
N ILE A 13 -26.52 40.13 -22.81
CA ILE A 13 -25.77 39.25 -21.92
C ILE A 13 -24.64 38.64 -22.76
N SER A 14 -23.44 39.22 -22.64
CA SER A 14 -22.21 38.59 -23.11
C SER A 14 -21.91 37.40 -22.21
N LEU A 15 -22.34 36.21 -22.64
CA LEU A 15 -21.84 34.94 -22.12
C LEU A 15 -20.38 34.82 -22.57
N SER A 16 -19.46 35.19 -21.68
CA SER A 16 -18.05 34.82 -21.83
C SER A 16 -17.97 33.30 -21.69
N VAL A 17 -18.01 32.59 -22.81
CA VAL A 17 -17.59 31.20 -22.89
C VAL A 17 -16.09 31.21 -22.64
N ILE A 18 -15.67 30.85 -21.42
CA ILE A 18 -14.26 30.55 -21.15
C ILE A 18 -13.99 29.25 -21.92
N ALA A 19 -13.30 29.36 -23.05
CA ALA A 19 -12.81 28.18 -23.75
C ALA A 19 -11.73 27.56 -22.85
N GLN A 20 -11.99 26.37 -22.33
CA GLN A 20 -10.97 25.60 -21.63
C GLN A 20 -9.91 25.20 -22.65
N ASP A 21 -8.65 25.43 -22.33
CA ASP A 21 -7.54 25.02 -23.18
C ASP A 21 -7.61 23.51 -23.41
N GLN A 22 -7.01 23.06 -24.52
CA GLN A 22 -7.00 21.66 -24.90
C GLN A 22 -5.57 21.18 -25.02
N VAL A 23 -5.31 20.01 -24.45
CA VAL A 23 -4.07 19.27 -24.65
C VAL A 23 -4.32 18.14 -25.64
N SER A 24 -3.34 17.88 -26.50
CA SER A 24 -3.38 16.77 -27.45
C SER A 24 -2.02 16.17 -27.62
N GLY A 25 -1.98 14.92 -28.05
CA GLY A 25 -0.77 14.28 -28.52
C GLY A 25 -1.02 12.82 -28.88
N TYR A 26 0.03 12.01 -28.83
CA TYR A 26 0.00 10.64 -29.33
C TYR A 26 0.50 9.64 -28.28
N VAL A 27 -0.17 8.50 -28.18
CA VAL A 27 0.43 7.28 -27.61
C VAL A 27 0.95 6.43 -28.76
N PHE A 28 2.20 6.01 -28.69
CA PHE A 28 2.85 5.35 -29.82
C PHE A 28 3.85 4.27 -29.40
N GLU A 29 4.08 3.35 -30.32
CA GLU A 29 5.12 2.33 -30.17
C GLU A 29 6.47 2.94 -30.54
N ASP A 30 7.30 3.21 -29.53
CA ASP A 30 8.62 3.83 -29.68
C ASP A 30 9.65 2.75 -30.04
N SER A 31 9.75 2.51 -31.34
CA SER A 31 10.56 1.43 -31.92
C SER A 31 12.06 1.63 -31.77
N ASN A 32 12.52 2.87 -31.56
CA ASN A 32 13.93 3.21 -31.46
C ASN A 32 14.35 3.67 -30.05
N GLN A 33 13.39 3.71 -29.11
CA GLN A 33 13.56 4.04 -27.69
C GLN A 33 14.14 5.43 -27.45
N ASN A 34 13.76 6.41 -28.27
CA ASN A 34 14.25 7.80 -28.16
C ASN A 34 13.26 8.75 -27.47
N GLY A 35 12.06 8.27 -27.14
CA GLY A 35 10.99 9.01 -26.46
C GLY A 35 10.29 10.07 -27.30
N LYS A 36 10.48 10.09 -28.63
CA LYS A 36 9.96 11.14 -29.53
C LYS A 36 9.16 10.53 -30.66
N LYS A 37 7.90 10.95 -30.79
CA LYS A 37 7.03 10.49 -31.88
C LYS A 37 7.60 10.81 -33.26
N GLU A 38 8.00 9.79 -34.00
CA GLU A 38 8.43 9.91 -35.39
C GLU A 38 7.35 9.48 -36.38
N ARG A 39 7.43 9.96 -37.63
CA ARG A 39 6.43 9.67 -38.68
C ARG A 39 6.26 8.16 -38.97
N ARG A 40 7.30 7.36 -38.75
CA ARG A 40 7.30 5.92 -39.04
C ARG A 40 6.75 5.08 -37.89
N GLU A 41 6.66 5.66 -36.70
CA GLU A 41 6.22 4.95 -35.51
C GLU A 41 4.71 4.88 -35.48
N LYS A 42 4.21 3.71 -35.12
CA LYS A 42 2.78 3.42 -35.13
C LYS A 42 2.13 4.04 -33.90
N GLY A 43 1.02 4.75 -34.09
CA GLY A 43 0.14 5.07 -32.96
C GLY A 43 -0.48 3.81 -32.37
N ILE A 44 -0.77 3.84 -31.08
CA ILE A 44 -1.43 2.72 -30.40
C ILE A 44 -2.87 3.14 -30.10
N PRO A 45 -3.87 2.49 -30.73
CA PRO A 45 -5.27 2.83 -30.52
C PRO A 45 -5.81 2.29 -29.21
N ALA A 46 -6.93 2.86 -28.76
CA ALA A 46 -7.67 2.42 -27.58
C ALA A 46 -6.84 2.41 -26.27
N VAL A 47 -5.81 3.24 -26.17
CA VAL A 47 -5.05 3.46 -24.93
C VAL A 47 -5.68 4.60 -24.15
N ALA A 48 -5.93 4.38 -22.87
CA ALA A 48 -6.50 5.40 -22.01
C ALA A 48 -5.45 6.47 -21.64
N VAL A 49 -5.84 7.73 -21.78
CA VAL A 49 -5.07 8.92 -21.40
C VAL A 49 -5.98 9.82 -20.56
N THR A 50 -5.41 10.44 -19.53
CA THR A 50 -6.16 11.25 -18.57
C THR A 50 -5.39 12.50 -18.15
N ASN A 51 -6.12 13.51 -17.70
CA ASN A 51 -5.62 14.71 -17.02
C ASN A 51 -5.80 14.64 -15.49
N GLY A 52 -6.05 13.45 -14.94
CA GLY A 52 -6.33 13.24 -13.52
C GLY A 52 -7.82 13.22 -13.16
N VAL A 53 -8.73 13.48 -14.10
CA VAL A 53 -10.20 13.34 -13.91
C VAL A 53 -10.87 12.70 -15.12
N GLN A 54 -10.75 13.32 -16.30
CA GLN A 54 -11.33 12.79 -17.52
C GLN A 54 -10.44 11.69 -18.10
N VAL A 55 -11.05 10.62 -18.62
CA VAL A 55 -10.32 9.52 -19.27
C VAL A 55 -10.83 9.34 -20.69
N VAL A 56 -9.96 9.53 -21.67
CA VAL A 56 -10.24 9.34 -23.11
C VAL A 56 -9.40 8.20 -23.67
N LEU A 57 -9.89 7.56 -24.73
CA LEU A 57 -9.13 6.56 -25.47
C LEU A 57 -8.49 7.20 -26.69
N THR A 58 -7.27 6.77 -27.03
CA THR A 58 -6.64 7.15 -28.29
C THR A 58 -7.41 6.61 -29.50
N ASP A 59 -7.41 7.37 -30.59
CA ASP A 59 -7.98 6.95 -31.87
C ASP A 59 -7.10 5.93 -32.63
N GLU A 60 -7.52 5.54 -33.84
CA GLU A 60 -6.81 4.59 -34.71
C GLU A 60 -5.36 5.00 -35.02
N ASP A 61 -5.05 6.30 -35.00
CA ASP A 61 -3.72 6.86 -35.24
C ASP A 61 -2.93 7.06 -33.92
N GLY A 62 -3.49 6.62 -32.79
CA GLY A 62 -2.92 6.78 -31.44
C GLY A 62 -3.08 8.19 -30.87
N LYS A 63 -3.91 9.04 -31.46
CA LYS A 63 -4.07 10.43 -31.04
C LYS A 63 -5.11 10.57 -29.94
N TYR A 64 -4.88 11.47 -28.99
CA TYR A 64 -5.87 11.86 -27.98
C TYR A 64 -6.04 13.38 -27.89
N GLN A 65 -7.14 13.80 -27.27
CA GLN A 65 -7.39 15.19 -26.90
C GLN A 65 -8.14 15.23 -25.56
N LEU A 66 -7.71 16.11 -24.66
CA LEU A 66 -8.31 16.34 -23.34
C LEU A 66 -8.47 17.83 -23.09
N PRO A 67 -9.49 18.24 -22.30
CA PRO A 67 -9.45 19.55 -21.67
C PRO A 67 -8.23 19.64 -20.74
N ILE A 68 -7.71 20.85 -20.56
CA ILE A 68 -6.62 21.11 -19.61
C ILE A 68 -6.88 22.40 -18.83
N ALA A 69 -6.59 22.38 -17.54
CA ALA A 69 -6.59 23.56 -16.66
C ALA A 69 -5.15 23.97 -16.28
N GLU A 70 -5.01 25.12 -15.61
CA GLU A 70 -3.74 25.48 -14.96
C GLU A 70 -3.60 24.59 -13.72
N ASP A 71 -2.54 23.77 -13.67
CA ASP A 71 -2.28 22.74 -12.66
C ASP A 71 -3.03 21.40 -12.85
N GLU A 72 -2.58 20.63 -13.85
CA GLU A 72 -3.02 19.25 -14.07
C GLU A 72 -1.83 18.36 -14.49
N ILE A 73 -1.90 17.08 -14.18
CA ILE A 73 -0.92 16.08 -14.65
C ILE A 73 -1.57 15.21 -15.71
N ILE A 74 -1.02 15.24 -16.93
CA ILE A 74 -1.48 14.39 -18.02
C ILE A 74 -0.70 13.09 -17.98
N PHE A 75 -1.37 11.95 -18.02
CA PHE A 75 -0.69 10.66 -18.01
C PHE A 75 -1.39 9.59 -18.83
N VAL A 76 -0.59 8.65 -19.32
CA VAL A 76 -1.09 7.44 -19.99
C VAL A 76 -1.35 6.35 -18.96
N ILE A 77 -2.54 5.74 -19.03
CA ILE A 77 -2.82 4.51 -18.28
C ILE A 77 -2.18 3.38 -19.07
N LYS A 78 -0.97 2.99 -18.65
CA LYS A 78 -0.15 1.98 -19.33
C LYS A 78 -0.98 0.73 -19.66
N PRO A 79 -1.14 0.36 -20.95
CA PRO A 79 -1.91 -0.81 -21.34
C PRO A 79 -1.13 -2.10 -21.08
N SER A 80 -1.84 -3.23 -20.98
CA SER A 80 -1.19 -4.55 -20.91
C SER A 80 -0.40 -4.83 -22.19
N GLY A 81 0.68 -5.61 -22.10
CA GLY A 81 1.55 -5.94 -23.24
C GLY A 81 2.52 -4.82 -23.67
N TYR A 82 2.59 -3.75 -22.89
CA TYR A 82 3.52 -2.63 -23.10
C TYR A 82 4.22 -2.26 -21.80
N ALA A 83 5.38 -1.62 -21.89
CA ALA A 83 6.09 -0.96 -20.80
C ALA A 83 6.22 0.53 -21.11
N VAL A 84 6.36 1.34 -20.06
CA VAL A 84 6.69 2.77 -20.18
C VAL A 84 8.20 2.96 -20.03
N PRO A 85 8.76 4.06 -20.57
CA PRO A 85 10.13 4.45 -20.30
C PRO A 85 10.38 4.62 -18.80
N THR A 86 11.63 4.45 -18.38
CA THR A 86 12.07 4.78 -17.02
C THR A 86 12.87 6.09 -17.05
N GLY A 87 12.57 6.99 -16.12
CA GLY A 87 13.33 8.22 -15.93
C GLY A 87 14.76 7.97 -15.43
N ALA A 88 15.56 9.04 -15.32
CA ALA A 88 16.93 8.95 -14.79
C ALA A 88 16.98 8.45 -13.33
N ASN A 89 15.91 8.69 -12.58
CA ASN A 89 15.68 8.21 -11.22
C ASN A 89 15.20 6.74 -11.17
N GLY A 90 15.00 6.08 -12.31
CA GLY A 90 14.52 4.69 -12.40
C GLY A 90 13.00 4.53 -12.24
N LEU A 91 12.26 5.61 -11.99
CA LEU A 91 10.80 5.57 -11.88
C LEU A 91 10.12 5.52 -13.26
N PRO A 92 8.92 4.92 -13.37
CA PRO A 92 8.11 4.96 -14.59
C PRO A 92 7.84 6.39 -15.08
N ALA A 93 8.15 6.68 -16.34
CA ALA A 93 7.95 7.98 -16.98
C ALA A 93 6.72 7.93 -17.91
N PHE A 94 5.53 8.02 -17.30
CA PHE A 94 4.23 7.87 -17.98
C PHE A 94 3.36 9.14 -17.93
N TYR A 95 3.91 10.26 -17.47
CA TYR A 95 3.18 11.49 -17.19
C TYR A 95 3.91 12.75 -17.66
N TYR A 96 3.18 13.85 -17.73
CA TYR A 96 3.66 15.21 -17.95
C TYR A 96 2.95 16.14 -16.96
N ASN A 97 3.72 16.88 -16.15
CA ASN A 97 3.17 17.91 -15.28
C ASN A 97 2.87 19.16 -16.10
N HIS A 98 1.65 19.68 -16.02
CA HIS A 98 1.27 20.96 -16.60
C HIS A 98 1.03 22.00 -15.49
N LYS A 99 2.13 22.61 -15.03
CA LYS A 99 2.14 23.72 -14.07
C LYS A 99 2.92 24.90 -14.66
N PRO A 100 2.32 25.73 -15.52
CA PRO A 100 3.03 26.80 -16.24
C PRO A 100 3.84 27.73 -15.34
N GLU A 101 3.27 28.07 -14.18
CA GLU A 101 3.88 28.94 -13.16
C GLU A 101 4.60 28.15 -12.05
N GLY A 102 4.57 26.82 -12.10
CA GLY A 102 5.13 25.92 -11.10
C GLY A 102 4.29 25.85 -9.82
N SER A 103 4.74 25.02 -8.89
CA SER A 103 4.15 24.87 -7.57
C SER A 103 4.30 26.14 -6.72
N PRO A 104 3.44 26.33 -5.70
CA PRO A 104 3.63 27.37 -4.70
C PRO A 104 4.96 27.23 -3.95
N ASP A 105 5.39 28.33 -3.32
CA ASP A 105 6.60 28.35 -2.48
C ASP A 105 6.34 27.58 -1.18
N LEU A 106 6.82 26.33 -1.13
CA LEU A 106 6.69 25.39 -0.02
C LEU A 106 8.07 24.97 0.48
N LYS A 107 8.15 24.54 1.74
CA LYS A 107 9.39 24.16 2.45
C LYS A 107 10.31 23.23 1.67
N TYR A 108 9.73 22.22 1.01
CA TYR A 108 10.45 21.20 0.24
C TYR A 108 10.44 21.47 -1.27
N GLY A 109 9.83 22.59 -1.67
CA GLY A 109 9.53 22.96 -3.06
C GLY A 109 8.60 21.97 -3.75
N GLY A 110 8.21 22.28 -4.98
CA GLY A 110 7.41 21.38 -5.81
C GLY A 110 7.94 21.28 -7.23
N VAL A 111 7.04 21.01 -8.16
CA VAL A 111 7.25 21.04 -9.59
C VAL A 111 7.69 22.44 -10.03
N ALA A 112 8.84 22.53 -10.70
CA ALA A 112 9.32 23.78 -11.29
C ALA A 112 8.39 24.26 -12.43
N PRO A 113 8.36 25.57 -12.74
CA PRO A 113 7.55 26.10 -13.82
C PRO A 113 7.76 25.34 -15.14
N THR A 114 6.69 24.74 -15.66
CA THR A 114 6.76 23.92 -16.89
C THR A 114 6.73 24.79 -18.14
N GLY A 115 6.37 26.06 -17.99
CA GLY A 115 6.17 27.00 -19.07
C GLY A 115 4.90 26.72 -19.88
N LYS A 116 4.82 27.32 -21.07
CA LYS A 116 3.64 27.19 -21.94
C LYS A 116 3.39 25.75 -22.35
N LEU A 117 2.12 25.39 -22.46
CA LEU A 117 1.68 24.08 -22.96
C LEU A 117 2.37 23.77 -24.32
N PRO A 118 3.05 22.62 -24.44
CA PRO A 118 3.67 22.22 -25.70
C PRO A 118 2.61 21.92 -26.76
N LYS A 119 3.01 21.94 -28.03
CA LYS A 119 2.10 21.62 -29.16
C LYS A 119 1.56 20.19 -29.14
N SER A 120 2.33 19.28 -28.54
CA SER A 120 1.99 17.85 -28.40
C SER A 120 2.59 17.34 -27.11
N ILE A 121 1.84 16.50 -26.40
CA ILE A 121 2.35 15.67 -25.29
C ILE A 121 2.23 14.23 -25.74
N ASP A 122 3.37 13.59 -25.99
CA ASP A 122 3.40 12.25 -26.57
C ASP A 122 3.92 11.24 -25.54
N PHE A 123 3.27 10.08 -25.47
CA PHE A 123 3.62 8.98 -24.59
C PHE A 123 4.20 7.82 -25.40
N ALA A 124 5.50 7.60 -25.25
CA ALA A 124 6.20 6.45 -25.80
C ALA A 124 5.86 5.18 -24.99
N LEU A 125 5.56 4.09 -25.69
CA LEU A 125 5.41 2.76 -25.10
C LEU A 125 6.30 1.75 -25.82
N TYR A 126 6.81 0.78 -25.07
CA TYR A 126 7.62 -0.31 -25.59
C TYR A 126 6.83 -1.61 -25.52
N PRO A 127 6.73 -2.42 -26.59
CA PRO A 127 6.15 -3.74 -26.50
C PRO A 127 6.86 -4.55 -25.40
N SER A 128 6.10 -5.17 -24.51
CA SER A 128 6.61 -5.94 -23.39
C SER A 128 5.82 -7.21 -23.23
N GLU A 129 6.52 -8.32 -23.04
CA GLU A 129 5.87 -9.58 -22.68
C GLU A 129 5.43 -9.53 -21.21
N GLU A 130 4.16 -9.79 -20.97
CA GLU A 130 3.57 -9.85 -19.63
C GLU A 130 2.95 -11.22 -19.44
N PRO A 131 3.50 -12.05 -18.53
CA PRO A 131 2.91 -13.34 -18.23
C PRO A 131 1.57 -13.18 -17.53
N GLU A 132 0.67 -14.15 -17.74
CA GLU A 132 -0.60 -14.26 -17.01
C GLU A 132 -0.37 -14.45 -15.50
N GLU A 133 0.73 -15.13 -15.14
CA GLU A 133 1.20 -15.29 -13.76
C GLU A 133 2.37 -14.34 -13.47
N PHE A 134 2.20 -13.47 -12.48
CA PHE A 134 3.25 -12.55 -12.06
C PHE A 134 3.22 -12.27 -10.56
N THR A 135 4.31 -11.70 -10.07
CA THR A 135 4.42 -11.25 -8.68
C THR A 135 4.75 -9.76 -8.62
N ALA A 136 4.02 -9.03 -7.80
CA ALA A 136 4.34 -7.67 -7.40
C ALA A 136 4.88 -7.66 -5.97
N MET A 137 5.95 -6.89 -5.74
CA MET A 137 6.50 -6.62 -4.41
C MET A 137 5.68 -5.52 -3.74
N VAL A 138 5.32 -5.67 -2.47
CA VAL A 138 4.52 -4.68 -1.75
C VAL A 138 5.19 -4.31 -0.42
N PHE A 139 5.53 -3.04 -0.26
CA PHE A 139 6.10 -2.47 0.96
C PHE A 139 5.06 -1.61 1.69
N GLY A 140 4.85 -1.85 2.97
CA GLY A 140 4.19 -0.91 3.88
C GLY A 140 5.22 -0.03 4.59
N ASP A 141 4.88 1.24 4.79
CA ASP A 141 5.54 2.27 5.60
C ASP A 141 7.07 2.10 5.78
N PRO A 142 7.88 2.35 4.73
CA PRO A 142 9.33 2.49 4.89
C PRO A 142 9.70 3.55 5.93
N GLN A 143 9.05 4.72 5.88
CA GLN A 143 9.02 5.80 6.86
C GLN A 143 10.34 6.09 7.61
N PRO A 144 11.48 6.27 6.92
CA PRO A 144 12.69 6.80 7.56
C PRO A 144 12.50 8.28 7.91
N TYR A 145 12.79 8.66 9.16
CA TYR A 145 12.86 10.06 9.61
C TYR A 145 14.26 10.65 9.47
N THR A 146 15.26 9.81 9.19
CA THR A 146 16.66 10.22 9.11
C THR A 146 17.42 9.45 8.04
N GLN A 147 18.55 9.99 7.59
CA GLN A 147 19.48 9.28 6.69
C GLN A 147 19.94 7.93 7.27
N LYS A 148 20.08 7.81 8.59
CA LYS A 148 20.47 6.55 9.24
C LYS A 148 19.37 5.49 9.14
N GLU A 149 18.11 5.89 9.28
CA GLU A 149 16.98 4.98 9.10
C GLU A 149 16.80 4.61 7.63
N LEU A 150 17.06 5.55 6.72
CA LEU A 150 17.11 5.28 5.28
C LEU A 150 18.21 4.25 4.92
N GLU A 151 19.37 4.31 5.56
CA GLU A 151 20.41 3.26 5.47
C GLU A 151 19.95 1.93 6.09
N ALA A 152 19.19 1.98 7.19
CA ALA A 152 18.62 0.79 7.82
C ALA A 152 17.56 0.14 6.92
N PHE A 153 16.75 0.91 6.18
CA PHE A 153 15.85 0.42 5.14
C PHE A 153 16.62 -0.28 4.01
N ALA A 154 17.63 0.40 3.45
CA ALA A 154 18.44 -0.13 2.36
C ALA A 154 19.10 -1.46 2.73
N ARG A 155 19.79 -1.52 3.88
CA ARG A 155 20.52 -2.70 4.32
C ARG A 155 19.61 -3.77 4.91
N GLY A 156 18.56 -3.34 5.61
CA GLY A 156 17.70 -4.20 6.40
C GLY A 156 16.51 -4.76 5.65
N VAL A 157 16.14 -4.22 4.49
CA VAL A 157 14.97 -4.70 3.73
C VAL A 157 15.35 -4.87 2.27
N VAL A 158 15.77 -3.80 1.61
CA VAL A 158 15.98 -3.78 0.15
C VAL A 158 17.14 -4.69 -0.27
N SER A 159 18.18 -4.82 0.56
CA SER A 159 19.34 -5.69 0.28
C SER A 159 18.95 -7.16 0.09
N GLU A 160 17.91 -7.62 0.79
CA GLU A 160 17.32 -8.95 0.67
C GLU A 160 16.27 -8.96 -0.45
N ALA A 161 15.31 -8.04 -0.39
CA ALA A 161 14.15 -8.00 -1.29
C ALA A 161 14.55 -7.96 -2.77
N LYS A 162 15.62 -7.24 -3.14
CA LYS A 162 16.10 -7.16 -4.52
C LYS A 162 16.56 -8.49 -5.13
N ASN A 163 16.77 -9.52 -4.30
CA ASN A 163 17.16 -10.85 -4.78
C ASN A 163 15.95 -11.79 -4.94
N GLU A 164 14.74 -11.33 -4.64
CA GLU A 164 13.52 -12.09 -4.94
C GLU A 164 13.39 -12.30 -6.45
N SER A 165 12.92 -13.50 -6.82
CA SER A 165 12.79 -13.91 -8.22
C SER A 165 11.36 -13.78 -8.71
N GLY A 166 11.17 -13.51 -10.00
CA GLY A 166 9.84 -13.46 -10.62
C GLY A 166 9.04 -12.18 -10.33
N ILE A 167 9.65 -11.19 -9.69
CA ILE A 167 9.05 -9.88 -9.45
C ILE A 167 9.01 -9.08 -10.74
N ARG A 168 7.87 -8.45 -11.02
CA ARG A 168 7.66 -7.64 -12.23
C ARG A 168 7.68 -6.13 -11.97
N PHE A 169 7.22 -5.72 -10.79
CA PHE A 169 7.26 -4.35 -10.29
C PHE A 169 7.08 -4.35 -8.77
N GLY A 170 7.33 -3.20 -8.14
CA GLY A 170 7.03 -2.96 -6.73
C GLY A 170 5.99 -1.86 -6.51
N ILE A 171 5.32 -1.92 -5.37
CA ILE A 171 4.41 -0.88 -4.87
C ILE A 171 4.81 -0.58 -3.42
N SER A 172 4.97 0.69 -3.07
CA SER A 172 5.02 1.13 -1.66
C SER A 172 3.71 1.81 -1.29
N LEU A 173 3.10 1.39 -0.19
CA LEU A 173 1.76 1.79 0.26
C LEU A 173 1.80 3.03 1.17
N GLY A 174 2.60 4.04 0.82
CA GLY A 174 2.69 5.31 1.55
C GLY A 174 3.73 5.32 2.67
N ASP A 175 3.87 6.51 3.27
CA ASP A 175 4.87 6.86 4.27
C ASP A 175 6.27 6.47 3.79
N LEU A 176 6.63 6.99 2.63
CA LEU A 176 7.92 6.74 1.98
C LEU A 176 9.06 7.40 2.74
N SER A 177 8.75 8.50 3.42
CA SER A 177 9.58 9.20 4.42
C SER A 177 8.77 9.54 5.67
N GLY A 178 9.46 9.88 6.77
CA GLY A 178 8.84 10.36 8.01
C GLY A 178 8.89 11.88 8.11
N ASP A 179 8.02 12.59 7.39
CA ASP A 179 7.88 14.06 7.36
C ASP A 179 9.04 14.86 6.73
N ASP A 180 10.20 14.23 6.50
CA ASP A 180 11.34 14.85 5.85
C ASP A 180 11.45 14.49 4.37
N LEU A 181 10.77 15.27 3.51
CA LEU A 181 10.63 14.99 2.08
C LEU A 181 11.95 15.11 1.31
N ASP A 182 12.99 15.71 1.91
CA ASP A 182 14.36 15.69 1.39
C ASP A 182 14.95 14.26 1.33
N LEU A 183 14.33 13.28 2.01
CA LEU A 183 14.69 11.88 1.94
C LEU A 183 14.11 11.16 0.70
N HIS A 184 13.10 11.72 0.02
CA HIS A 184 12.49 11.09 -1.16
C HIS A 184 13.52 10.70 -2.24
N PRO A 185 14.48 11.57 -2.65
CA PRO A 185 15.50 11.19 -3.64
C PRO A 185 16.38 10.03 -3.17
N GLY A 186 16.76 10.00 -1.89
CA GLY A 186 17.56 8.92 -1.32
C GLY A 186 16.80 7.59 -1.28
N TYR A 187 15.51 7.64 -0.96
CA TYR A 187 14.59 6.50 -1.04
C TYR A 187 14.48 5.96 -2.48
N VAL A 188 14.33 6.82 -3.48
CA VAL A 188 14.26 6.42 -4.89
C VAL A 188 15.56 5.73 -5.34
N GLU A 189 16.73 6.29 -4.98
CA GLU A 189 18.02 5.67 -5.31
C GLU A 189 18.23 4.30 -4.64
N ILE A 190 17.61 4.07 -3.47
CA ILE A 190 17.61 2.76 -2.83
C ILE A 190 16.75 1.78 -3.61
N LEU A 191 15.52 2.14 -3.96
CA LEU A 191 14.61 1.25 -4.69
C LEU A 191 15.09 0.93 -6.10
N LYS A 192 15.81 1.86 -6.75
CA LYS A 192 16.44 1.64 -8.05
C LYS A 192 17.38 0.43 -8.07
N GLN A 193 17.92 0.02 -6.92
CA GLN A 193 18.75 -1.18 -6.79
C GLN A 193 17.98 -2.49 -7.02
N THR A 194 16.65 -2.46 -6.98
CA THR A 194 15.80 -3.62 -7.32
C THR A 194 15.74 -3.88 -8.83
N ALA A 195 16.06 -2.86 -9.64
CA ALA A 195 15.94 -2.87 -11.10
C ALA A 195 14.51 -3.12 -11.64
N TRP A 196 13.48 -3.03 -10.80
CA TRP A 196 12.09 -3.13 -11.21
C TRP A 196 11.44 -1.74 -11.28
N PRO A 197 10.43 -1.56 -12.16
CA PRO A 197 9.52 -0.43 -12.04
C PRO A 197 8.92 -0.37 -10.64
N TRP A 198 8.86 0.83 -10.05
CA TRP A 198 8.31 1.02 -8.72
C TRP A 198 7.23 2.09 -8.71
N TYR A 199 6.08 1.74 -8.17
CA TYR A 199 4.92 2.60 -8.00
C TYR A 199 4.80 3.00 -6.54
N ASN A 200 4.43 4.25 -6.28
CA ASN A 200 4.36 4.77 -4.92
C ASN A 200 2.97 5.35 -4.67
N VAL A 201 2.40 4.98 -3.53
CA VAL A 201 1.26 5.61 -2.90
C VAL A 201 1.81 6.74 -2.01
N MET A 202 1.08 7.83 -1.90
CA MET A 202 1.39 8.90 -0.95
C MET A 202 0.83 8.56 0.43
N GLY A 203 1.65 8.65 1.48
CA GLY A 203 1.20 8.54 2.87
C GLY A 203 1.07 9.89 3.56
N ASN A 204 0.50 9.90 4.78
CA ASN A 204 0.29 11.14 5.51
C ASN A 204 1.60 11.79 5.97
N HIS A 205 2.72 11.05 5.98
CA HIS A 205 4.05 11.59 6.24
C HIS A 205 4.81 12.07 4.99
N ASP A 206 4.21 11.92 3.80
CA ASP A 206 4.81 12.35 2.53
C ASP A 206 4.28 13.73 2.04
N MET A 207 3.52 14.44 2.89
CA MET A 207 2.81 15.66 2.53
C MET A 207 3.51 16.97 2.91
N ASN A 208 3.22 18.01 2.12
CA ASN A 208 3.60 19.38 2.38
C ASN A 208 2.77 19.98 3.53
N TYR A 209 3.27 19.87 4.76
CA TYR A 209 2.59 20.40 5.95
C TYR A 209 2.36 21.92 5.96
N ASP A 210 3.08 22.69 5.13
CA ASP A 210 2.89 24.12 4.96
C ASP A 210 1.90 24.50 3.85
N ALA A 211 1.28 23.51 3.19
CA ALA A 211 0.15 23.72 2.30
C ALA A 211 -1.07 24.25 3.06
N THR A 212 -1.79 25.18 2.44
CA THR A 212 -2.99 25.82 3.01
C THR A 212 -4.29 25.31 2.41
N ILE A 213 -4.19 24.52 1.34
CA ILE A 213 -5.30 23.83 0.66
C ILE A 213 -4.82 22.43 0.22
N ASP A 214 -5.76 21.51 0.08
CA ASP A 214 -5.53 20.10 -0.25
C ASP A 214 -4.78 19.88 -1.56
N ALA A 215 -5.14 20.62 -2.60
CA ALA A 215 -4.51 20.53 -3.92
C ALA A 215 -3.01 20.90 -3.94
N HIS A 216 -2.45 21.46 -2.85
CA HIS A 216 -1.03 21.77 -2.76
C HIS A 216 -0.28 20.84 -1.78
N ALA A 217 -0.96 19.87 -1.16
CA ALA A 217 -0.39 19.01 -0.13
C ALA A 217 0.60 17.98 -0.71
N ASP A 218 0.54 17.69 -2.01
CA ASP A 218 1.34 16.66 -2.68
C ASP A 218 2.42 17.22 -3.64
N GLU A 219 2.66 18.53 -3.66
CA GLU A 219 3.58 19.18 -4.61
C GLU A 219 5.00 18.60 -4.63
N SER A 220 5.55 18.26 -3.45
CA SER A 220 6.87 17.63 -3.33
C SER A 220 6.86 16.17 -3.77
N PHE A 221 5.73 15.49 -3.57
CA PHE A 221 5.49 14.15 -4.05
C PHE A 221 5.42 14.15 -5.58
N GLU A 222 4.63 15.04 -6.18
CA GLU A 222 4.47 15.19 -7.63
C GLU A 222 5.78 15.49 -8.36
N LYS A 223 6.61 16.35 -7.76
CA LYS A 223 7.97 16.65 -8.22
C LYS A 223 8.85 15.40 -8.34
N THR A 224 8.68 14.44 -7.43
CA THR A 224 9.60 13.30 -7.29
C THR A 224 9.06 12.03 -7.93
N PHE A 225 7.79 11.73 -7.71
CA PHE A 225 7.14 10.46 -8.04
C PHE A 225 6.10 10.59 -9.17
N GLY A 226 5.62 11.79 -9.47
CA GLY A 226 4.53 12.03 -10.41
C GLY A 226 3.15 12.06 -9.75
N PRO A 227 2.06 11.80 -10.49
CA PRO A 227 0.72 11.98 -9.97
C PRO A 227 0.48 11.16 -8.70
N SER A 228 -0.23 11.74 -7.73
CA SER A 228 -0.60 11.09 -6.46
C SER A 228 -1.77 10.11 -6.61
N SER A 229 -2.54 10.24 -7.70
CA SER A 229 -3.60 9.30 -8.09
C SER A 229 -3.47 8.92 -9.57
N TYR A 230 -3.36 7.62 -9.86
CA TYR A 230 -3.12 7.10 -11.22
C TYR A 230 -3.54 5.64 -11.38
N ALA A 231 -3.44 5.12 -12.60
CA ALA A 231 -3.74 3.71 -12.88
C ALA A 231 -2.82 3.14 -13.95
N PHE A 232 -2.67 1.82 -13.94
CA PHE A 232 -1.95 1.06 -14.97
C PHE A 232 -2.47 -0.37 -15.07
N ASN A 233 -2.23 -1.03 -16.19
CA ASN A 233 -2.56 -2.44 -16.36
C ASN A 233 -1.29 -3.29 -16.36
N TYR A 234 -1.36 -4.52 -15.85
CA TYR A 234 -0.32 -5.53 -16.04
C TYR A 234 -0.99 -6.90 -16.17
N GLY A 235 -0.79 -7.59 -17.29
CA GLY A 235 -1.56 -8.80 -17.59
C GLY A 235 -3.07 -8.51 -17.55
N ASP A 236 -3.83 -9.33 -16.83
CA ASP A 236 -5.29 -9.21 -16.66
C ASP A 236 -5.71 -8.41 -15.40
N ALA A 237 -4.75 -7.75 -14.75
CA ALA A 237 -5.00 -6.89 -13.60
C ALA A 237 -4.97 -5.40 -13.97
N HIS A 238 -5.89 -4.65 -13.37
CA HIS A 238 -5.98 -3.19 -13.42
C HIS A 238 -5.67 -2.62 -12.04
N PHE A 239 -4.58 -1.88 -11.93
CA PHE A 239 -4.11 -1.27 -10.70
C PHE A 239 -4.55 0.19 -10.65
N ILE A 240 -5.11 0.60 -9.51
CA ILE A 240 -5.49 1.98 -9.22
C ILE A 240 -4.76 2.40 -7.94
N VAL A 241 -3.93 3.43 -8.05
CA VAL A 241 -3.24 4.06 -6.93
C VAL A 241 -3.97 5.35 -6.59
N LEU A 242 -4.32 5.53 -5.32
CA LEU A 242 -5.05 6.69 -4.83
C LEU A 242 -4.35 7.29 -3.62
N GLU A 243 -4.30 8.61 -3.57
CA GLU A 243 -3.99 9.37 -2.38
C GLU A 243 -5.29 9.56 -1.59
N ASP A 244 -5.26 9.24 -0.30
CA ASP A 244 -6.45 9.15 0.54
C ASP A 244 -6.35 9.98 1.84
N ILE A 245 -5.68 11.12 1.77
CA ILE A 245 -5.31 11.99 2.88
C ILE A 245 -5.82 13.41 2.63
N LEU A 246 -6.94 13.74 3.26
CA LEU A 246 -7.47 15.10 3.17
C LEU A 246 -6.71 16.02 4.12
N TYR A 247 -5.88 16.91 3.57
CA TYR A 247 -5.00 17.80 4.33
C TYR A 247 -4.99 19.23 3.77
N PRO A 248 -5.22 20.26 4.58
CA PRO A 248 -5.62 20.20 5.98
C PRO A 248 -7.01 19.56 6.16
N ASP A 249 -7.27 18.95 7.31
CA ASP A 249 -8.58 18.36 7.62
C ASP A 249 -9.70 19.38 7.31
N PRO A 250 -10.61 19.09 6.37
CA PRO A 250 -11.61 20.07 5.94
C PRO A 250 -12.68 20.38 7.00
N ARG A 251 -12.69 19.67 8.14
CA ARG A 251 -13.65 19.88 9.25
C ARG A 251 -13.23 21.04 10.16
N ASP A 252 -11.94 21.17 10.45
CA ASP A 252 -11.39 22.16 11.40
C ASP A 252 -10.08 22.82 10.97
N GLY A 253 -9.49 22.37 9.85
CA GLY A 253 -8.22 22.84 9.31
C GLY A 253 -6.99 22.34 10.07
N GLN A 254 -7.09 21.30 10.91
CA GLN A 254 -6.00 20.79 11.75
C GLN A 254 -5.71 19.32 11.46
N GLY A 255 -4.45 19.00 11.17
CA GLY A 255 -4.06 17.63 10.83
C GLY A 255 -4.69 17.17 9.51
N TYR A 256 -4.90 15.86 9.38
CA TYR A 256 -5.48 15.24 8.19
C TYR A 256 -6.68 14.37 8.55
N TRP A 257 -7.46 14.01 7.53
CA TRP A 257 -8.54 13.05 7.64
C TRP A 257 -8.49 12.05 6.48
N GLY A 258 -8.57 10.75 6.76
CA GLY A 258 -8.66 9.74 5.72
C GLY A 258 -9.90 9.96 4.85
N GLY A 259 -9.75 9.95 3.54
CA GLY A 259 -10.84 10.22 2.61
C GLY A 259 -10.33 10.54 1.23
N PHE A 260 -11.24 10.75 0.28
CA PHE A 260 -10.87 11.04 -1.09
C PHE A 260 -11.42 12.41 -1.48
N ARG A 261 -10.67 13.14 -2.29
CA ARG A 261 -11.22 14.28 -3.01
C ARG A 261 -12.22 13.83 -4.08
N GLN A 262 -13.06 14.77 -4.48
CA GLN A 262 -14.09 14.54 -5.49
C GLN A 262 -13.51 14.15 -6.86
N ASP A 263 -12.45 14.84 -7.28
CA ASP A 263 -11.72 14.63 -8.53
C ASP A 263 -11.10 13.24 -8.63
N GLN A 264 -10.54 12.72 -7.53
CA GLN A 264 -9.99 11.37 -7.45
C GLN A 264 -11.06 10.29 -7.67
N LEU A 265 -12.22 10.42 -7.02
CA LEU A 265 -13.32 9.48 -7.22
C LEU A 265 -13.99 9.65 -8.59
N ASP A 266 -13.99 10.86 -9.16
CA ASP A 266 -14.40 11.10 -10.55
C ASP A 266 -13.45 10.41 -11.54
N PHE A 267 -12.14 10.43 -11.27
CA PHE A 267 -11.15 9.68 -12.02
C PHE A 267 -11.40 8.18 -11.94
N VAL A 268 -11.61 7.62 -10.74
CA VAL A 268 -11.93 6.18 -10.58
C VAL A 268 -13.17 5.82 -11.42
N GLU A 269 -14.23 6.62 -11.34
CA GLU A 269 -15.45 6.41 -12.12
C GLU A 269 -15.20 6.47 -13.63
N ASN A 270 -14.44 7.45 -14.10
CA ASN A 270 -14.14 7.61 -15.53
C ASN A 270 -13.18 6.55 -16.06
N ASN A 271 -12.22 6.12 -15.25
CA ASN A 271 -11.27 5.07 -15.56
C ASN A 271 -11.99 3.72 -15.69
N LEU A 272 -12.80 3.35 -14.69
CA LEU A 272 -13.51 2.06 -14.66
C LEU A 272 -14.52 1.88 -15.81
N LYS A 273 -14.96 2.95 -16.48
CA LYS A 273 -15.78 2.85 -17.71
C LYS A 273 -15.09 2.08 -18.84
N HIS A 274 -13.75 2.05 -18.82
CA HIS A 274 -12.92 1.39 -19.83
C HIS A 274 -12.29 0.08 -19.33
N VAL A 275 -12.69 -0.40 -18.14
CA VAL A 275 -12.13 -1.59 -17.50
C VAL A 275 -13.17 -2.71 -17.48
N ASP A 276 -12.86 -3.81 -18.16
CA ASP A 276 -13.71 -5.00 -18.19
C ASP A 276 -14.00 -5.53 -16.78
N LYS A 277 -15.26 -5.92 -16.55
CA LYS A 277 -15.72 -6.39 -15.23
C LYS A 277 -15.06 -7.69 -14.77
N ASP A 278 -14.47 -8.46 -15.68
CA ASP A 278 -13.81 -9.73 -15.33
C ASP A 278 -12.34 -9.56 -14.89
N ARG A 279 -11.74 -8.39 -15.09
CA ARG A 279 -10.37 -8.09 -14.65
C ARG A 279 -10.26 -8.11 -13.12
N LEU A 280 -9.07 -8.42 -12.63
CA LEU A 280 -8.72 -8.15 -11.24
C LEU A 280 -8.52 -6.64 -11.07
N VAL A 281 -9.33 -5.98 -10.23
CA VAL A 281 -9.11 -4.57 -9.85
C VAL A 281 -8.35 -4.53 -8.52
N VAL A 282 -7.13 -4.00 -8.54
CA VAL A 282 -6.30 -3.82 -7.34
C VAL A 282 -6.23 -2.34 -7.00
N LEU A 283 -6.69 -1.97 -5.80
CA LEU A 283 -6.57 -0.62 -5.26
C LEU A 283 -5.40 -0.54 -4.28
N SER A 284 -4.65 0.56 -4.33
CA SER A 284 -3.56 0.85 -3.39
C SER A 284 -3.73 2.28 -2.89
N PHE A 285 -3.89 2.42 -1.57
CA PHE A 285 -4.02 3.69 -0.85
C PHE A 285 -3.36 3.54 0.53
N HIS A 286 -3.20 4.59 1.31
CA HIS A 286 -2.39 4.51 2.53
C HIS A 286 -3.24 4.19 3.77
N ILE A 287 -4.30 4.95 4.02
CA ILE A 287 -5.13 4.83 5.23
C ILE A 287 -6.21 3.74 5.02
N PRO A 288 -6.30 2.74 5.92
CA PRO A 288 -7.30 1.69 5.80
C PRO A 288 -8.74 2.21 5.77
N LEU A 289 -9.60 1.57 4.97
CA LEU A 289 -11.03 1.89 4.95
C LEU A 289 -11.75 1.41 6.23
N LEU A 290 -11.08 0.58 7.05
CA LEU A 290 -11.65 -0.02 8.26
C LEU A 290 -11.56 0.98 9.40
N HIS A 291 -12.72 1.41 9.86
CA HIS A 291 -12.85 2.32 10.99
C HIS A 291 -14.14 2.02 11.77
N GLN A 292 -14.15 2.39 13.05
CA GLN A 292 -15.34 2.28 13.91
C GLN A 292 -16.22 3.54 13.87
N ASN A 293 -15.63 4.67 13.52
CA ASN A 293 -16.29 5.95 13.40
C ASN A 293 -15.63 6.77 12.29
N GLU A 294 -16.35 7.76 11.81
CA GLU A 294 -15.96 8.62 10.71
C GLU A 294 -14.75 9.54 11.04
N ASN A 295 -14.15 9.46 12.24
CA ASN A 295 -12.97 10.27 12.55
C ASN A 295 -11.72 9.82 11.77
N ALA A 296 -11.60 8.51 11.49
CA ALA A 296 -10.43 7.95 10.83
C ALA A 296 -10.52 8.02 9.31
N PHE A 297 -11.68 7.69 8.74
CA PHE A 297 -11.92 7.73 7.30
C PHE A 297 -13.34 8.22 7.00
N ARG A 298 -13.52 9.00 5.93
CA ARG A 298 -14.82 9.56 5.55
C ARG A 298 -15.78 8.50 5.00
N ASP A 299 -16.96 8.41 5.60
CA ASP A 299 -17.94 7.36 5.26
C ASP A 299 -18.51 7.53 3.84
N SER A 300 -18.78 8.76 3.41
CA SER A 300 -19.29 9.05 2.07
C SER A 300 -18.34 8.60 0.97
N ASP A 301 -17.04 8.77 1.20
CA ASP A 301 -16.00 8.52 0.20
C ASP A 301 -15.77 7.00 0.08
N ARG A 302 -15.72 6.30 1.23
CA ARG A 302 -15.75 4.83 1.27
C ARG A 302 -16.98 4.26 0.57
N LYS A 303 -18.17 4.79 0.84
CA LYS A 303 -19.42 4.34 0.20
C LYS A 303 -19.40 4.54 -1.31
N ARG A 304 -18.95 5.71 -1.78
CA ARG A 304 -18.83 5.99 -3.21
C ARG A 304 -17.84 5.05 -3.88
N LEU A 305 -16.68 4.79 -3.26
CA LEU A 305 -15.72 3.81 -3.76
C LEU A 305 -16.33 2.40 -3.86
N PHE A 306 -17.05 1.96 -2.83
CA PHE A 306 -17.77 0.67 -2.86
C PHE A 306 -18.82 0.61 -3.97
N ASP A 307 -19.57 1.68 -4.21
CA ASP A 307 -20.56 1.73 -5.29
C ASP A 307 -19.92 1.64 -6.68
N LEU A 308 -18.73 2.20 -6.88
CA LEU A 308 -17.98 2.08 -8.14
C LEU A 308 -17.45 0.66 -8.37
N LEU A 309 -17.18 -0.09 -7.29
CA LEU A 309 -16.52 -1.40 -7.34
C LEU A 309 -17.47 -2.59 -7.21
N LYS A 310 -18.74 -2.39 -6.84
CA LYS A 310 -19.67 -3.49 -6.51
C LYS A 310 -19.91 -4.52 -7.62
N ASP A 311 -19.74 -4.10 -8.87
CA ASP A 311 -19.89 -4.96 -10.06
C ASP A 311 -18.60 -5.69 -10.47
N TYR A 312 -17.47 -5.46 -9.78
CA TYR A 312 -16.21 -6.18 -10.02
C TYR A 312 -16.09 -7.35 -9.04
N PRO A 313 -16.26 -8.61 -9.48
CA PRO A 313 -16.17 -9.78 -8.62
C PRO A 313 -14.73 -10.05 -8.13
N ASN A 314 -13.73 -9.68 -8.92
CA ASN A 314 -12.32 -9.91 -8.66
C ASN A 314 -11.67 -8.60 -8.23
N ARG A 315 -11.42 -8.45 -6.93
CA ARG A 315 -10.89 -7.20 -6.37
C ARG A 315 -10.04 -7.42 -5.14
N LEU A 316 -9.11 -6.52 -4.95
CA LEU A 316 -8.26 -6.40 -3.76
C LEU A 316 -8.03 -4.92 -3.48
N ALA A 317 -8.20 -4.48 -2.24
CA ALA A 317 -7.60 -3.24 -1.77
C ALA A 317 -6.35 -3.54 -0.94
N MET A 318 -5.36 -2.66 -0.99
CA MET A 318 -4.15 -2.74 -0.18
C MET A 318 -3.93 -1.39 0.51
N SER A 319 -3.65 -1.45 1.80
CA SER A 319 -3.39 -0.29 2.68
C SER A 319 -2.20 -0.55 3.59
N ALA A 320 -1.73 0.47 4.31
CA ALA A 320 -0.69 0.34 5.33
C ALA A 320 -1.01 1.24 6.53
N HIS A 321 -0.18 2.23 6.90
CA HIS A 321 -0.46 3.27 7.92
C HIS A 321 -0.53 2.81 9.39
N THR A 322 -1.04 1.60 9.66
CA THR A 322 -1.36 1.17 11.03
C THR A 322 -0.17 0.67 11.82
N HIS A 323 0.93 0.33 11.13
CA HIS A 323 2.03 -0.47 11.67
C HIS A 323 1.57 -1.79 12.30
N LEU A 324 0.56 -2.40 11.68
CA LEU A 324 0.01 -3.73 11.98
C LEU A 324 -0.20 -4.49 10.67
N GLN A 325 -0.35 -5.81 10.76
CA GLN A 325 -0.71 -6.66 9.63
C GLN A 325 -2.07 -7.32 9.83
N ARG A 326 -2.99 -7.17 8.87
CA ARG A 326 -4.33 -7.75 8.99
C ARG A 326 -5.07 -7.86 7.65
N HIS A 327 -6.04 -8.77 7.63
CA HIS A 327 -7.08 -8.85 6.61
C HIS A 327 -8.34 -8.11 7.11
N ASN A 328 -8.78 -7.13 6.35
CA ASN A 328 -10.04 -6.40 6.59
C ASN A 328 -11.09 -6.89 5.58
N PHE A 329 -12.27 -7.27 6.07
CA PHE A 329 -13.38 -7.72 5.23
C PHE A 329 -14.62 -6.88 5.48
N TYR A 330 -15.17 -6.31 4.40
CA TYR A 330 -16.37 -5.48 4.45
C TYR A 330 -17.59 -6.21 3.89
N THR A 331 -18.73 -5.94 4.51
CA THR A 331 -20.03 -6.55 4.26
C THR A 331 -21.10 -5.48 4.07
N ALA A 332 -22.37 -5.89 3.92
CA ALA A 332 -23.50 -4.97 3.85
C ALA A 332 -23.60 -4.05 5.09
N GLU A 333 -23.15 -4.49 6.26
CA GLU A 333 -23.13 -3.67 7.48
C GLU A 333 -22.14 -2.49 7.36
N ASP A 334 -21.10 -2.64 6.55
CA ASP A 334 -20.07 -1.63 6.28
C ASP A 334 -20.40 -0.77 5.04
N GLY A 335 -21.59 -0.95 4.45
CA GLY A 335 -22.02 -0.27 3.22
C GLY A 335 -21.59 -0.94 1.91
N TRP A 336 -21.02 -2.16 1.97
CA TRP A 336 -20.63 -2.92 0.78
C TRP A 336 -21.82 -3.72 0.19
N GLU A 337 -22.20 -3.42 -1.05
CA GLU A 337 -23.37 -4.01 -1.74
C GLU A 337 -23.00 -5.03 -2.84
N GLY A 338 -21.71 -5.25 -3.11
CA GLY A 338 -21.28 -6.15 -4.17
C GLY A 338 -21.22 -7.63 -3.75
N LYS A 339 -20.87 -8.49 -4.71
CA LYS A 339 -20.84 -9.95 -4.49
C LYS A 339 -19.74 -10.36 -3.50
N GLY A 340 -20.10 -11.14 -2.48
CA GLY A 340 -19.16 -11.62 -1.45
C GLY A 340 -18.67 -10.50 -0.53
N ARG A 341 -17.60 -10.73 0.22
CA ARG A 341 -16.96 -9.70 1.06
C ARG A 341 -16.02 -8.84 0.21
N PHE A 342 -15.88 -7.55 0.50
CA PHE A 342 -14.78 -6.76 -0.04
C PHE A 342 -13.53 -7.03 0.80
N HIS A 343 -12.41 -7.39 0.17
CA HIS A 343 -11.17 -7.71 0.87
C HIS A 343 -10.19 -6.55 0.73
N GLU A 344 -9.71 -6.06 1.87
CA GLU A 344 -8.57 -5.16 1.98
C GLU A 344 -7.46 -5.84 2.79
N TYR A 345 -6.25 -5.87 2.23
CA TYR A 345 -5.04 -6.30 2.92
C TYR A 345 -4.31 -5.09 3.49
N ASN A 346 -4.25 -4.99 4.81
CA ASN A 346 -3.47 -3.98 5.50
C ASN A 346 -2.07 -4.55 5.76
N ALA A 347 -1.10 -4.08 4.98
CA ALA A 347 0.23 -4.65 4.90
C ALA A 347 1.08 -4.33 6.13
N GLY A 348 1.82 -5.33 6.60
CA GLY A 348 2.88 -5.12 7.57
C GLY A 348 3.99 -4.20 7.03
N THR A 349 4.67 -3.51 7.93
CA THR A 349 5.60 -2.44 7.57
C THR A 349 7.05 -2.92 7.45
N THR A 350 7.76 -2.31 6.51
CA THR A 350 9.20 -2.53 6.29
C THR A 350 10.05 -1.87 7.38
N SER A 351 9.52 -0.84 8.05
CA SER A 351 10.12 -0.21 9.23
C SER A 351 9.83 -0.94 10.56
N GLY A 352 8.84 -1.84 10.59
CA GLY A 352 8.27 -2.40 11.82
C GLY A 352 7.65 -1.31 12.69
N ASP A 353 7.95 -1.28 13.98
CA ASP A 353 7.56 -0.20 14.90
C ASP A 353 8.56 0.99 14.80
N TRP A 354 8.62 1.62 13.62
CA TRP A 354 9.45 2.80 13.30
C TRP A 354 10.94 2.61 13.62
N TYR A 355 11.56 1.52 13.15
CA TYR A 355 12.98 1.21 13.42
C TYR A 355 13.33 1.07 14.92
N SER A 356 12.37 0.70 15.76
CA SER A 356 12.61 0.41 17.17
C SER A 356 13.16 -1.01 17.40
N GLY A 357 13.45 -1.31 18.65
CA GLY A 357 13.99 -2.58 19.11
C GLY A 357 15.50 -2.59 19.21
N LYS A 358 16.02 -3.76 19.62
CA LYS A 358 17.46 -4.01 19.71
C LYS A 358 18.04 -4.05 18.29
N LEU A 359 19.32 -3.70 18.20
CA LEU A 359 20.06 -3.85 16.95
C LEU A 359 20.49 -5.31 16.79
N ASN A 360 20.39 -5.84 15.57
CA ASN A 360 21.01 -7.10 15.21
C ASN A 360 22.55 -6.96 15.07
N GLU A 361 23.24 -8.05 14.75
CA GLU A 361 24.70 -8.08 14.61
C GLU A 361 25.24 -7.11 13.53
N GLN A 362 24.40 -6.71 12.56
CA GLN A 362 24.73 -5.76 11.50
C GLN A 362 24.42 -4.30 11.88
N GLY A 363 23.99 -4.05 13.12
CA GLY A 363 23.62 -2.73 13.62
C GLY A 363 22.28 -2.23 13.08
N ILE A 364 21.41 -3.12 12.61
CA ILE A 364 20.09 -2.79 12.06
C ILE A 364 19.03 -3.12 13.12
N PRO A 365 18.07 -2.22 13.41
CA PRO A 365 16.98 -2.54 14.33
C PRO A 365 16.20 -3.76 13.88
N ILE A 366 16.00 -4.73 14.77
CA ILE A 366 15.21 -5.94 14.49
C ILE A 366 13.77 -5.54 14.11
N SER A 367 13.19 -4.60 14.85
CA SER A 367 11.86 -4.00 14.70
C SER A 367 10.71 -5.00 14.49
N THR A 368 9.83 -5.08 15.49
CA THR A 368 8.60 -5.89 15.46
C THR A 368 7.42 -4.94 15.62
N MET A 369 6.41 -5.09 14.77
CA MET A 369 5.17 -4.34 14.85
C MET A 369 4.42 -4.60 16.15
N ARG A 370 3.49 -3.72 16.50
CA ARG A 370 2.85 -3.72 17.81
C ARG A 370 1.91 -4.91 18.05
N ASP A 371 1.47 -5.58 16.99
CA ASP A 371 0.71 -6.84 17.01
C ASP A 371 1.61 -8.09 17.14
N GLY A 372 2.93 -7.92 17.18
CA GLY A 372 3.91 -9.00 17.25
C GLY A 372 4.39 -9.54 15.90
N THR A 373 3.97 -8.96 14.78
CA THR A 373 4.49 -9.32 13.45
C THR A 373 5.89 -8.71 13.25
N PRO A 374 6.94 -9.50 12.97
CA PRO A 374 8.26 -8.95 12.63
C PRO A 374 8.20 -8.14 11.33
N LYS A 375 9.07 -7.13 11.16
CA LYS A 375 9.12 -6.35 9.91
C LYS A 375 9.41 -7.24 8.68
N GLY A 376 8.89 -6.82 7.54
CA GLY A 376 8.90 -7.64 6.34
C GLY A 376 8.30 -6.92 5.15
N TYR A 377 8.00 -7.69 4.10
CA TYR A 377 7.33 -7.22 2.90
C TYR A 377 6.36 -8.27 2.38
N ALA A 378 5.34 -7.82 1.65
CA ALA A 378 4.36 -8.71 1.04
C ALA A 378 4.69 -9.00 -0.43
N LEU A 379 4.26 -10.17 -0.90
CA LEU A 379 4.32 -10.56 -2.31
C LEU A 379 2.89 -10.80 -2.79
N LEU A 380 2.42 -9.97 -3.71
CA LEU A 380 1.14 -10.13 -4.38
C LEU A 380 1.35 -11.01 -5.60
N HIS A 381 0.88 -12.25 -5.53
CA HIS A 381 0.88 -13.18 -6.65
C HIS A 381 -0.43 -13.06 -7.40
N VAL A 382 -0.36 -12.75 -8.69
CA VAL A 382 -1.53 -12.66 -9.57
C VAL A 382 -1.46 -13.78 -10.59
N SER A 383 -2.60 -14.44 -10.82
CA SER A 383 -2.81 -15.45 -11.85
C SER A 383 -4.11 -15.11 -12.58
N GLY A 384 -3.98 -14.55 -13.79
CA GLY A 384 -5.12 -14.01 -14.54
C GLY A 384 -5.84 -12.93 -13.73
N ASN A 385 -7.10 -13.17 -13.39
CA ASN A 385 -7.92 -12.27 -12.58
C ASN A 385 -8.04 -12.66 -11.09
N SER A 386 -7.17 -13.55 -10.61
CA SER A 386 -7.16 -14.01 -9.22
C SER A 386 -5.83 -13.67 -8.53
N TYR A 387 -5.80 -13.71 -7.20
CA TYR A 387 -4.59 -13.39 -6.44
C TYR A 387 -4.42 -14.24 -5.19
N THR A 388 -3.17 -14.32 -4.73
CA THR A 388 -2.78 -14.71 -3.36
C THR A 388 -1.75 -13.74 -2.82
N ILE A 389 -1.59 -13.69 -1.49
CA ILE A 389 -0.63 -12.80 -0.83
C ILE A 389 0.25 -13.64 0.09
N ASP A 390 1.56 -13.47 -0.03
CA ASP A 390 2.55 -13.98 0.94
C ASP A 390 3.07 -12.81 1.79
N TYR A 391 3.48 -13.10 3.02
CA TYR A 391 4.30 -12.20 3.82
C TYR A 391 5.70 -12.80 4.02
N LYS A 392 6.74 -12.00 3.78
CA LYS A 392 8.13 -12.40 3.98
C LYS A 392 8.73 -11.59 5.13
N VAL A 393 8.99 -12.26 6.25
CA VAL A 393 9.79 -11.71 7.34
C VAL A 393 11.24 -11.59 6.88
N VAL A 394 11.81 -10.40 6.98
CA VAL A 394 13.21 -10.15 6.64
C VAL A 394 14.14 -11.00 7.51
N GLY A 395 15.19 -11.56 6.92
CA GLY A 395 16.22 -12.34 7.62
C GLY A 395 15.81 -13.77 7.99
N GLU A 396 14.53 -14.13 7.83
CA GLU A 396 14.00 -15.45 8.14
C GLU A 396 13.75 -16.28 6.86
N PRO A 397 13.66 -17.61 6.94
CA PRO A 397 13.21 -18.45 5.82
C PRO A 397 11.79 -18.08 5.33
N ARG A 398 11.49 -18.37 4.05
CA ARG A 398 10.18 -18.03 3.44
C ARG A 398 8.99 -18.71 4.13
N ASP A 399 9.20 -19.90 4.69
CA ASP A 399 8.19 -20.67 5.42
C ASP A 399 8.02 -20.23 6.88
N TYR A 400 8.76 -19.22 7.36
CA TYR A 400 8.56 -18.61 8.66
C TYR A 400 7.32 -17.70 8.67
N GLN A 401 6.16 -18.34 8.85
CA GLN A 401 4.84 -17.69 8.83
C GLN A 401 4.16 -17.66 10.21
N ILE A 402 4.65 -18.47 11.17
CA ILE A 402 4.05 -18.62 12.49
C ILE A 402 5.13 -18.51 13.56
N ARG A 403 4.97 -17.57 14.50
CA ARG A 403 5.76 -17.51 15.72
C ARG A 403 5.03 -18.21 16.87
N ILE A 404 5.70 -19.17 17.50
CA ILE A 404 5.16 -19.92 18.65
C ILE A 404 5.74 -19.39 19.96
N PHE A 405 4.87 -18.99 20.88
CA PHE A 405 5.23 -18.73 22.28
C PHE A 405 4.69 -19.85 23.18
N ASN A 406 5.52 -20.36 24.09
CA ASN A 406 5.11 -21.37 25.07
C ASN A 406 6.01 -21.33 26.31
N PRO A 407 5.54 -21.81 27.47
CA PRO A 407 6.41 -22.01 28.62
C PRO A 407 7.53 -22.99 28.26
N LYS A 408 8.77 -22.69 28.69
CA LYS A 408 9.92 -23.57 28.45
C LYS A 408 9.88 -24.83 29.31
N VAL A 409 9.35 -24.73 30.53
CA VAL A 409 9.22 -25.86 31.47
C VAL A 409 7.87 -25.80 32.19
N VAL A 410 7.21 -26.95 32.36
CA VAL A 410 6.01 -27.10 33.19
C VAL A 410 6.18 -28.30 34.14
N ALA A 411 5.50 -28.26 35.29
CA ALA A 411 5.56 -29.33 36.27
C ALA A 411 4.61 -30.49 35.89
N ASN A 412 5.11 -31.72 35.97
CA ASN A 412 4.35 -32.93 35.67
C ASN A 412 3.09 -33.02 36.54
N ASN A 413 1.94 -33.30 35.92
CA ASN A 413 0.63 -33.46 36.55
C ASN A 413 0.19 -32.30 37.46
N ARG A 414 0.74 -31.10 37.26
CA ARG A 414 0.21 -29.86 37.88
C ARG A 414 -0.49 -29.04 36.81
N GLY A 415 -1.73 -28.62 37.10
CA GLY A 415 -2.47 -27.72 36.22
C GLY A 415 -1.70 -26.42 36.00
N SER A 416 -1.76 -25.87 34.80
CA SER A 416 -1.13 -24.61 34.44
C SER A 416 -2.13 -23.73 33.69
N SER A 417 -2.20 -22.44 34.06
CA SER A 417 -2.91 -21.43 33.27
C SER A 417 -2.09 -20.91 32.08
N SER A 418 -0.82 -21.32 31.99
CA SER A 418 0.03 -21.01 30.83
C SER A 418 -0.54 -21.63 29.55
N GLY A 419 -0.13 -21.10 28.40
CA GLY A 419 -0.65 -21.50 27.10
C GLY A 419 0.44 -21.61 26.05
N ILE A 420 0.12 -22.32 24.99
CA ILE A 420 0.84 -22.28 23.72
C ILE A 420 0.14 -21.23 22.86
N PHE A 421 0.87 -20.27 22.34
CA PHE A 421 0.35 -19.23 21.47
C PHE A 421 0.99 -19.37 20.10
N ALA A 422 0.20 -19.14 19.06
CA ALA A 422 0.66 -19.07 17.68
C ALA A 422 0.23 -17.73 17.11
N ASN A 423 1.19 -16.86 16.85
CA ASN A 423 1.00 -15.66 16.05
C ASN A 423 1.23 -16.08 14.59
N PHE A 424 0.16 -16.13 13.79
CA PHE A 424 0.21 -16.53 12.39
C PHE A 424 0.09 -15.26 11.54
N PHE A 425 1.20 -14.77 10.98
CA PHE A 425 1.31 -13.37 10.55
C PHE A 425 0.29 -12.95 9.49
N ILE A 426 -0.03 -13.83 8.53
CA ILE A 426 -1.02 -13.60 7.46
C ILE A 426 -2.42 -14.14 7.85
N GLY A 427 -2.62 -14.46 9.12
CA GLY A 427 -3.84 -15.10 9.60
C GLY A 427 -5.03 -14.15 9.66
N ASP A 428 -6.21 -14.70 9.40
CA ASP A 428 -7.49 -14.11 9.74
C ASP A 428 -8.18 -14.91 10.85
N LYS A 429 -9.04 -14.28 11.65
CA LYS A 429 -9.74 -14.92 12.78
C LYS A 429 -10.55 -16.16 12.38
N ASP A 430 -10.98 -16.25 11.12
CA ASP A 430 -11.75 -17.35 10.58
C ASP A 430 -10.86 -18.55 10.15
N ASP A 431 -9.53 -18.41 10.17
CA ASP A 431 -8.58 -19.45 9.76
C ASP A 431 -8.53 -20.63 10.74
N LEU A 432 -8.30 -21.83 10.18
CA LEU A 432 -8.09 -23.04 10.97
C LEU A 432 -6.64 -23.12 11.45
N VAL A 433 -6.44 -22.94 12.76
CA VAL A 433 -5.16 -23.17 13.43
C VAL A 433 -5.28 -24.32 14.41
N GLU A 434 -4.39 -25.29 14.28
CA GLU A 434 -4.36 -26.51 15.09
C GLU A 434 -2.95 -26.77 15.60
N TYR A 435 -2.84 -27.48 16.72
CA TYR A 435 -1.58 -27.94 17.27
C TYR A 435 -1.65 -29.39 17.71
N LYS A 436 -0.50 -30.05 17.74
CA LYS A 436 -0.31 -31.36 18.36
C LYS A 436 0.96 -31.35 19.21
N ILE A 437 1.01 -32.27 20.17
CA ILE A 437 2.21 -32.57 20.95
C ILE A 437 2.75 -33.93 20.53
N ASP A 438 4.03 -33.98 20.17
CA ASP A 438 4.72 -35.16 19.63
C ASP A 438 3.93 -35.81 18.48
N ASN A 439 3.59 -37.09 18.65
CA ASN A 439 2.79 -37.90 17.72
C ASN A 439 1.31 -37.97 18.11
N GLY A 440 0.85 -37.10 19.01
CA GLY A 440 -0.55 -37.02 19.43
C GLY A 440 -1.48 -36.45 18.34
N ASP A 441 -2.77 -36.44 18.66
CA ASP A 441 -3.81 -35.92 17.76
C ASP A 441 -3.74 -34.39 17.61
N TRP A 442 -4.10 -33.91 16.43
CA TRP A 442 -4.32 -32.49 16.17
C TRP A 442 -5.52 -31.99 16.97
N ARG A 443 -5.36 -30.81 17.57
CA ARG A 443 -6.38 -30.12 18.36
C ARG A 443 -6.51 -28.69 17.86
N PRO A 444 -7.74 -28.16 17.73
CA PRO A 444 -7.93 -26.76 17.38
C PRO A 444 -7.35 -25.85 18.45
N MET A 445 -6.74 -24.75 18.02
CA MET A 445 -6.44 -23.61 18.88
C MET A 445 -7.61 -22.62 18.84
N THR A 446 -7.76 -21.83 19.90
CA THR A 446 -8.80 -20.80 19.98
C THR A 446 -8.21 -19.46 19.57
N TRP A 447 -8.80 -18.80 18.57
CA TRP A 447 -8.45 -17.41 18.24
C TRP A 447 -8.71 -16.50 19.44
N ILE A 448 -7.81 -15.56 19.69
CA ILE A 448 -7.93 -14.58 20.77
C ILE A 448 -7.47 -13.20 20.29
N GLU A 449 -8.15 -12.17 20.79
CA GLU A 449 -7.71 -10.78 20.62
C GLU A 449 -6.92 -10.36 21.87
N ALA A 450 -5.59 -10.45 21.79
CA ALA A 450 -4.68 -10.13 22.89
C ALA A 450 -3.29 -9.73 22.36
N PRO A 451 -2.46 -9.05 23.17
CA PRO A 451 -1.09 -8.79 22.78
C PRO A 451 -0.30 -10.09 22.59
N ASP A 452 0.56 -10.14 21.56
CA ASP A 452 1.45 -11.28 21.37
C ASP A 452 2.43 -11.40 22.55
N PRO A 453 2.44 -12.54 23.27
CA PRO A 453 3.28 -12.69 24.46
C PRO A 453 4.78 -12.60 24.16
N SER A 454 5.23 -12.96 22.95
CA SER A 454 6.66 -12.83 22.60
C SER A 454 7.04 -11.35 22.54
N PHE A 455 6.27 -10.54 21.82
CA PHE A 455 6.52 -9.10 21.74
C PHE A 455 6.34 -8.39 23.08
N LEU A 456 5.39 -8.83 23.91
CA LEU A 456 5.24 -8.32 25.27
C LEU A 456 6.50 -8.54 26.11
N VAL A 457 7.12 -9.73 26.02
CA VAL A 457 8.40 -10.01 26.69
C VAL A 457 9.50 -9.10 26.13
N ASP A 458 9.60 -8.97 24.80
CA ASP A 458 10.60 -8.10 24.16
C ASP A 458 10.52 -6.66 24.69
N VAL A 459 9.31 -6.11 24.85
CA VAL A 459 9.10 -4.76 25.41
C VAL A 459 9.42 -4.70 26.91
N MET A 460 9.00 -5.70 27.69
CA MET A 460 9.29 -5.76 29.13
C MET A 460 10.79 -5.87 29.41
N GLU A 461 11.58 -6.50 28.54
CA GLU A 461 13.04 -6.52 28.69
C GLU A 461 13.61 -5.10 28.77
N TRP A 462 13.14 -4.16 27.94
CA TRP A 462 13.56 -2.76 28.00
C TRP A 462 13.19 -2.09 29.32
N ASP A 463 12.00 -2.38 29.86
CA ASP A 463 11.51 -1.77 31.11
C ASP A 463 12.23 -2.31 32.35
N LEU A 464 12.84 -3.50 32.24
CA LEU A 464 13.58 -4.16 33.31
C LEU A 464 15.10 -3.95 33.20
N MET A 465 15.60 -3.28 32.14
CA MET A 465 17.02 -2.99 31.98
C MET A 465 17.53 -2.01 33.06
N GLU A 466 18.63 -2.36 33.71
CA GLU A 466 19.32 -1.47 34.67
C GLU A 466 20.21 -0.43 33.98
N SER A 467 20.51 -0.61 32.69
CA SER A 467 21.29 0.31 31.86
C SER A 467 20.83 0.28 30.39
N LEU A 468 20.86 1.44 29.72
CA LEU A 468 20.46 1.56 28.31
C LEU A 468 21.39 0.79 27.36
N GLU A 469 20.78 0.06 26.42
CA GLU A 469 21.45 -0.59 25.29
C GLU A 469 21.28 0.22 24.00
N ALA A 470 22.06 -0.12 22.96
CA ALA A 470 21.91 0.48 21.64
C ALA A 470 20.58 0.04 20.99
N GLY A 471 19.82 1.00 20.48
CA GLY A 471 18.50 0.79 19.90
C GLY A 471 17.49 1.80 20.45
N ARG A 472 16.21 1.52 20.27
CA ARG A 472 15.11 2.31 20.84
C ARG A 472 14.08 1.37 21.44
N ARG A 473 13.57 1.67 22.64
CA ARG A 473 12.45 0.90 23.21
C ARG A 473 11.27 0.91 22.22
N PRO A 474 10.68 -0.26 21.89
CA PRO A 474 9.48 -0.32 21.08
C PRO A 474 8.27 0.32 21.78
N SER A 475 7.26 0.65 20.98
CA SER A 475 5.93 1.01 21.47
C SER A 475 5.31 -0.13 22.28
N ASN A 476 4.33 0.20 23.11
CA ASN A 476 3.61 -0.83 23.84
C ASN A 476 2.82 -1.75 22.87
N PRO A 477 2.76 -3.07 23.15
CA PRO A 477 1.98 -4.02 22.37
C PRO A 477 0.51 -3.61 22.27
N VAL A 478 -0.11 -3.95 21.14
CA VAL A 478 -1.56 -3.90 20.95
C VAL A 478 -2.10 -5.31 20.77
N ASN A 479 -3.42 -5.44 20.82
CA ASN A 479 -4.05 -6.72 20.52
C ASN A 479 -3.77 -7.11 19.07
N SER A 480 -3.25 -8.32 18.88
CA SER A 480 -3.12 -8.93 17.56
C SER A 480 -4.47 -9.46 17.08
N THR A 481 -4.73 -9.31 15.78
CA THR A 481 -5.91 -9.89 15.11
C THR A 481 -5.67 -11.31 14.60
N HIS A 482 -4.44 -11.82 14.74
CA HIS A 482 -3.97 -13.07 14.16
C HIS A 482 -3.21 -13.92 15.18
N LEU A 483 -3.79 -14.04 16.39
CA LEU A 483 -3.23 -14.79 17.52
C LEU A 483 -4.17 -15.92 17.97
N TRP A 484 -3.61 -17.11 18.16
CA TRP A 484 -4.32 -18.28 18.65
C TRP A 484 -3.70 -18.82 19.92
N ARG A 485 -4.53 -19.38 20.81
CA ARG A 485 -4.11 -20.00 22.07
C ARG A 485 -4.58 -21.44 22.19
N GLY A 486 -3.66 -22.32 22.58
CA GLY A 486 -3.90 -23.71 22.98
C GLY A 486 -3.44 -23.97 24.42
N ALA A 487 -3.95 -25.04 25.03
CA ALA A 487 -3.53 -25.47 26.35
C ALA A 487 -2.17 -26.18 26.27
N VAL A 488 -1.30 -25.98 27.27
CA VAL A 488 -0.05 -26.75 27.40
C VAL A 488 -0.30 -28.03 28.22
N PRO A 489 -0.15 -29.25 27.66
CA PRO A 489 -0.33 -30.47 28.42
C PRO A 489 0.76 -30.65 29.47
N THR A 490 0.37 -30.99 30.70
CA THR A 490 1.30 -31.27 31.80
C THR A 490 1.29 -32.73 32.24
N ASN A 491 0.45 -33.56 31.63
CA ASN A 491 0.22 -34.96 31.97
C ASN A 491 0.91 -35.96 31.02
N LEU A 492 1.95 -35.52 30.31
CA LEU A 492 2.80 -36.40 29.50
C LEU A 492 4.03 -36.84 30.31
N PRO A 493 4.76 -37.89 29.88
CA PRO A 493 5.98 -38.32 30.58
C PRO A 493 6.96 -37.18 30.83
N VAL A 494 7.75 -37.25 31.90
CA VAL A 494 8.84 -36.29 32.13
C VAL A 494 9.82 -36.35 30.97
N GLY A 495 10.14 -35.19 30.40
CA GLY A 495 10.99 -35.10 29.21
C GLY A 495 10.71 -33.88 28.35
N THR A 496 11.42 -33.81 27.22
CA THR A 496 11.19 -32.81 26.19
C THR A 496 10.10 -33.28 25.24
N HIS A 497 9.18 -32.38 24.91
CA HIS A 497 8.09 -32.61 23.98
C HIS A 497 8.11 -31.55 22.88
N THR A 498 7.74 -31.97 21.67
CA THR A 498 7.63 -31.09 20.51
C THR A 498 6.19 -30.62 20.36
N ILE A 499 6.03 -29.30 20.23
CA ILE A 499 4.80 -28.66 19.79
C ILE A 499 4.91 -28.50 18.28
N THR A 500 3.92 -28.98 17.53
CA THR A 500 3.77 -28.65 16.10
C THR A 500 2.46 -27.90 15.93
N VAL A 501 2.52 -26.72 15.34
CA VAL A 501 1.35 -25.93 14.93
C VAL A 501 1.21 -26.01 13.42
N ARG A 502 -0.02 -26.11 12.93
CA ARG A 502 -0.36 -25.88 11.51
C ARG A 502 -1.48 -24.84 11.41
N ALA A 503 -1.38 -23.97 10.44
CA ALA A 503 -2.40 -22.99 10.10
C ALA A 503 -2.78 -23.13 8.62
N ARG A 504 -4.06 -22.98 8.28
CA ARG A 504 -4.53 -22.91 6.90
C ARG A 504 -5.01 -21.48 6.62
N ASP A 505 -4.38 -20.80 5.67
CA ASP A 505 -4.77 -19.43 5.30
C ASP A 505 -6.06 -19.39 4.47
N MET A 506 -6.58 -18.18 4.26
CA MET A 506 -7.75 -17.90 3.43
C MET A 506 -7.62 -18.36 1.97
N PHE A 507 -6.40 -18.63 1.49
CA PHE A 507 -6.12 -19.17 0.14
C PHE A 507 -6.01 -20.70 0.13
N GLY A 508 -6.22 -21.36 1.28
CA GLY A 508 -6.20 -22.81 1.44
C GLY A 508 -4.81 -23.42 1.60
N ARG A 509 -3.75 -22.61 1.70
CA ARG A 509 -2.37 -23.08 1.87
C ARG A 509 -2.11 -23.39 3.34
N THR A 510 -1.27 -24.40 3.60
CA THR A 510 -0.95 -24.83 4.97
C THR A 510 0.47 -24.45 5.34
N HIS A 511 0.59 -23.77 6.48
CA HIS A 511 1.84 -23.33 7.08
C HIS A 511 2.09 -24.10 8.37
N THR A 512 3.34 -24.40 8.70
CA THR A 512 3.68 -25.16 9.90
C THR A 512 4.84 -24.54 10.65
N ALA A 513 4.76 -24.54 11.98
CA ALA A 513 5.88 -24.18 12.84
C ALA A 513 6.00 -25.20 13.97
N SER A 514 7.19 -25.28 14.58
CA SER A 514 7.43 -26.15 15.73
C SER A 514 8.22 -25.45 16.81
N SER A 515 7.94 -25.83 18.05
CA SER A 515 8.68 -25.39 19.25
C SER A 515 8.81 -26.58 20.19
N ILE A 516 9.52 -26.40 21.31
CA ILE A 516 9.68 -27.42 22.35
C ILE A 516 9.34 -26.88 23.72
N TYR A 517 8.89 -27.77 24.60
CA TYR A 517 8.79 -27.52 26.04
C TYR A 517 9.20 -28.77 26.81
N ARG A 518 9.56 -28.60 28.08
CA ARG A 518 9.95 -29.70 28.96
C ARG A 518 8.94 -29.90 30.08
N ILE A 519 8.52 -31.14 30.30
CA ILE A 519 7.83 -31.53 31.52
C ILE A 519 8.89 -31.99 32.53
N ALA A 520 8.86 -31.42 33.73
CA ALA A 520 9.79 -31.73 34.80
C ALA A 520 9.06 -32.23 36.05
N GLU A 521 9.75 -33.00 36.88
CA GLU A 521 9.23 -33.39 38.19
C GLU A 521 8.90 -32.13 39.02
N PRO A 522 7.73 -32.09 39.70
CA PRO A 522 7.39 -30.95 40.52
C PRO A 522 8.36 -30.79 41.69
N VAL A 523 8.84 -29.57 41.92
CA VAL A 523 9.63 -29.25 43.12
C VAL A 523 8.68 -29.16 44.33
N THR A 524 9.10 -29.72 45.46
CA THR A 524 8.43 -29.57 46.76
C THR A 524 8.65 -28.15 47.29
N PHE A 525 7.58 -27.48 47.68
CA PHE A 525 7.62 -26.17 48.34
C PHE A 525 7.97 -26.31 49.82
#